data_AF-A0A359KEK0-F1
#
_entry.id   AF-A0A359KEK0-F1
#
_cell.length_a   1.000
_cell.length_b   1.000
_cell.length_c   1.000
_cell.angle_alpha   90.00
_cell.angle_beta   90.00
_cell.angle_gamma   90.00
#
_symmetry.space_group_name_H-M   'P 1'
#
loop_
_entity.id
_entity.type
_entity.pdbx_description
1 polymer ?
#
loop_
_entity_poly.entity_id
_entity_poly.type
_entity_poly.pdbx_seq_one_letter_code
_entity_poly.pdbx_strand_id
1 'polypeptide(L)'
;MTPVATPIDIRPLTSLRFLAALWVVVYLMWPNLAVGGMPALAAKGYLGVELFFVLSGFILSHVYLQAFGEKRFGYKGFLWARIARVYPLHLFTLFGVMALGLAATAAGMAIDAGILSWKTLLPNLLMVHAWGFAGEAGWNHPSWSISAEWFAYLTFPVFAAAAWKLRNRPWLATGAAALFLAALYVGFERVA
;
A
#
# COMPACT_ATOMS: atom_id res chain seq x y z
N MET A 1 12.49 22.94 4.93
CA MET A 1 11.39 22.29 4.18
C MET A 1 11.83 22.22 2.73
N THR A 2 11.84 21.05 2.09
CA THR A 2 12.16 20.97 0.66
C THR A 2 11.02 21.63 -0.11
N PRO A 3 11.22 22.77 -0.81
CA PRO A 3 10.21 23.29 -1.70
C PRO A 3 10.12 22.33 -2.87
N VAL A 4 9.18 21.41 -2.79
CA VAL A 4 8.79 20.57 -3.91
C VAL A 4 7.67 21.34 -4.60
N ALA A 5 7.85 21.64 -5.89
CA ALA A 5 6.82 22.30 -6.68
C ALA A 5 5.49 21.53 -6.54
N THR A 6 4.38 22.25 -6.49
CA THR A 6 3.05 21.65 -6.49
C THR A 6 2.94 20.70 -7.68
N PRO A 7 2.62 19.41 -7.45
CA PRO A 7 2.52 18.46 -8.54
C PRO A 7 1.49 18.93 -9.57
N ILE A 8 1.83 18.82 -10.85
CA ILE A 8 0.88 19.06 -11.94
C ILE A 8 -0.27 18.05 -11.79
N ASP A 9 -1.52 18.51 -11.90
CA ASP A 9 -2.67 17.62 -11.88
C ASP A 9 -2.71 16.78 -13.17
N ILE A 10 -2.48 15.47 -13.02
CA ILE A 10 -2.50 14.52 -14.13
C ILE A 10 -3.87 13.85 -14.14
N ARG A 11 -4.87 14.53 -14.69
CA ARG A 11 -6.28 14.08 -14.76
C ARG A 11 -6.47 12.63 -15.20
N PRO A 12 -5.74 12.11 -16.22
CA PRO A 12 -5.85 10.69 -16.60
C PRO A 12 -5.55 9.72 -15.45
N LEU A 13 -4.62 10.04 -14.54
CA LEU A 13 -4.32 9.19 -13.39
C LEU A 13 -5.48 9.19 -12.37
N THR A 14 -6.19 10.29 -12.25
CA THR A 14 -7.38 10.38 -11.37
C THR A 14 -8.50 9.48 -11.89
N SER A 15 -8.78 9.53 -13.20
CA SER A 15 -9.74 8.63 -13.84
C SER A 15 -9.33 7.16 -13.72
N LEU A 16 -8.05 6.85 -13.93
CA LEU A 16 -7.53 5.49 -13.80
C LEU A 16 -7.66 4.95 -12.36
N ARG A 17 -7.38 5.79 -11.35
CA ARG A 17 -7.58 5.44 -9.94
C ARG A 17 -9.05 5.18 -9.62
N PHE A 18 -9.96 5.98 -10.17
CA PHE A 18 -11.38 5.76 -9.98
C PHE A 18 -11.81 4.38 -10.52
N LEU A 19 -11.39 4.03 -11.74
CA LEU A 19 -11.68 2.72 -12.33
C LEU A 19 -11.06 1.58 -11.51
N ALA A 20 -9.82 1.74 -11.03
CA ALA A 20 -9.16 0.77 -10.17
C ALA A 20 -9.90 0.57 -8.83
N ALA A 21 -10.33 1.66 -8.18
CA ALA A 21 -11.12 1.60 -6.95
C ALA A 21 -12.45 0.89 -7.19
N LEU A 22 -13.17 1.23 -8.26
CA LEU A 22 -14.42 0.57 -8.60
C LEU A 22 -14.21 -0.94 -8.82
N TRP A 23 -13.12 -1.32 -9.48
CA TRP A 23 -12.80 -2.73 -9.69
C TRP A 23 -12.53 -3.49 -8.39
N VAL A 24 -11.83 -2.87 -7.43
CA VAL A 24 -11.62 -3.43 -6.09
C VAL A 24 -12.94 -3.56 -5.33
N VAL A 25 -13.81 -2.56 -5.41
CA VAL A 25 -15.14 -2.59 -4.77
C VAL A 25 -15.98 -3.73 -5.34
N VAL A 26 -16.02 -3.88 -6.67
CA VAL A 26 -16.72 -4.99 -7.32
C VAL A 26 -16.16 -6.33 -6.84
N TYR A 27 -14.84 -6.49 -6.81
CA TYR A 27 -14.19 -7.71 -6.33
C TYR A 27 -14.56 -8.06 -4.89
N LEU A 28 -14.55 -7.07 -3.99
CA LEU A 28 -14.83 -7.28 -2.57
C LEU A 28 -16.32 -7.50 -2.28
N MET A 29 -17.21 -6.83 -3.02
CA MET A 29 -18.65 -6.88 -2.80
C MET A 29 -19.32 -8.05 -3.52
N TRP A 30 -18.73 -8.57 -4.59
CA TRP A 30 -19.34 -9.64 -5.40
C TRP A 30 -19.83 -10.84 -4.59
N PRO A 31 -19.06 -11.41 -3.64
CA PRO A 31 -19.51 -12.57 -2.87
C PRO A 31 -20.78 -12.30 -2.05
N ASN A 32 -21.07 -11.03 -1.75
CA ASN A 32 -22.22 -10.62 -0.94
C ASN A 32 -23.47 -10.32 -1.78
N LEU A 33 -23.39 -10.32 -3.10
CA LEU A 33 -24.51 -9.98 -3.99
C LEU A 33 -25.51 -11.13 -4.22
N ALA A 34 -25.22 -12.32 -3.69
CA ALA A 34 -26.02 -13.55 -3.90
C ALA A 34 -26.28 -13.87 -5.39
N VAL A 35 -25.43 -13.36 -6.28
CA VAL A 35 -25.46 -13.65 -7.72
C VAL A 35 -24.55 -14.83 -8.05
N GLY A 36 -25.05 -15.75 -8.88
CA GLY A 36 -24.32 -16.95 -9.27
C GLY A 36 -23.13 -16.63 -10.18
N GLY A 37 -21.95 -17.14 -9.82
CA GLY A 37 -20.72 -17.01 -10.60
C GLY A 37 -20.09 -15.61 -10.54
N MET A 38 -18.76 -15.54 -10.64
CA MET A 38 -18.02 -14.28 -10.70
C MET A 38 -17.39 -14.13 -12.09
N PRO A 39 -17.67 -13.05 -12.84
CA PRO A 39 -17.01 -12.78 -14.11
C PRO A 39 -15.49 -12.81 -13.93
N ALA A 40 -14.76 -13.37 -14.90
CA ALA A 40 -13.31 -13.50 -14.83
C ALA A 40 -12.62 -12.15 -14.57
N LEU A 41 -13.14 -11.06 -15.16
CA LEU A 41 -12.64 -9.72 -14.92
C LEU A 41 -12.86 -9.29 -13.46
N ALA A 42 -14.07 -9.48 -12.91
CA ALA A 42 -14.36 -9.16 -11.53
C ALA A 42 -13.47 -9.95 -10.55
N ALA A 43 -13.24 -11.23 -10.82
CA ALA A 43 -12.37 -12.11 -10.02
C ALA A 43 -10.91 -11.64 -9.94
N LYS A 44 -10.48 -10.79 -10.89
CA LYS A 44 -9.15 -10.18 -10.91
C LYS A 44 -9.09 -8.78 -10.29
N GLY A 45 -10.14 -8.30 -9.64
CA GLY A 45 -10.14 -6.94 -9.07
C GLY A 45 -9.14 -6.69 -7.94
N TYR A 46 -8.53 -7.73 -7.36
CA TYR A 46 -7.36 -7.56 -6.49
C TYR A 46 -6.19 -6.85 -7.20
N LEU A 47 -6.08 -6.97 -8.54
CA LEU A 47 -5.09 -6.25 -9.35
C LEU A 47 -5.30 -4.74 -9.35
N GLY A 48 -6.49 -4.26 -8.97
CA GLY A 48 -6.72 -2.82 -8.78
C GLY A 48 -5.82 -2.24 -7.69
N VAL A 49 -5.54 -3.00 -6.61
CA VAL A 49 -4.61 -2.59 -5.54
C VAL A 49 -3.18 -2.54 -6.07
N GLU A 50 -2.76 -3.52 -6.87
CA GLU A 50 -1.44 -3.52 -7.54
C GLU A 50 -1.25 -2.28 -8.40
N LEU A 51 -2.29 -1.90 -9.16
CA LEU A 51 -2.29 -0.68 -9.95
C LEU A 51 -2.12 0.57 -9.07
N PHE A 52 -2.76 0.65 -7.90
CA PHE A 52 -2.53 1.75 -6.96
C PHE A 52 -1.07 1.84 -6.50
N PHE A 53 -0.41 0.72 -6.21
CA PHE A 53 1.00 0.72 -5.83
C PHE A 53 1.92 1.22 -6.96
N VAL A 54 1.69 0.73 -8.18
CA VAL A 54 2.45 1.20 -9.36
C VAL A 54 2.26 2.70 -9.57
N LEU A 55 1.02 3.18 -9.47
CA LEU A 55 0.70 4.60 -9.61
C LEU A 55 1.29 5.45 -8.48
N SER A 56 1.35 4.93 -7.25
CA SER A 56 2.00 5.60 -6.11
C SER A 56 3.50 5.74 -6.37
N GLY A 57 4.17 4.66 -6.79
CA GLY A 57 5.59 4.68 -7.16
C GLY A 57 5.91 5.64 -8.31
N PHE A 58 5.04 5.69 -9.33
CA PHE A 58 5.14 6.64 -10.44
C PHE A 58 5.06 8.08 -9.93
N ILE A 59 4.05 8.43 -9.11
CA ILE A 59 3.92 9.79 -8.57
C ILE A 59 5.10 10.15 -7.69
N LEU A 60 5.54 9.25 -6.80
CA LEU A 60 6.70 9.49 -5.94
C LEU A 60 7.95 9.80 -6.78
N SER A 61 8.18 9.01 -7.83
CA SER A 61 9.30 9.24 -8.73
C SER A 61 9.14 10.56 -9.48
N HIS A 62 7.97 10.84 -10.04
CA HIS A 62 7.70 12.09 -10.77
C HIS A 62 7.94 13.34 -9.92
N VAL A 63 7.57 13.28 -8.64
CA VAL A 63 7.65 14.44 -7.72
C VAL A 63 9.03 14.59 -7.07
N TYR A 64 9.69 13.49 -6.68
CA TYR A 64 10.91 13.56 -5.86
C TYR A 64 12.19 13.16 -6.59
N LEU A 65 12.13 12.46 -7.73
CA LEU A 65 13.34 11.91 -8.37
C LEU A 65 14.31 13.00 -8.84
N GLN A 66 13.79 14.11 -9.38
CA GLN A 66 14.62 15.25 -9.77
C GLN A 66 15.29 15.90 -8.55
N ALA A 67 14.51 16.18 -7.49
CA ALA A 67 15.05 16.74 -6.26
C ALA A 67 16.09 15.80 -5.61
N PHE A 68 15.91 14.49 -5.74
CA PHE A 68 16.88 13.48 -5.30
C PHE A 68 18.19 13.60 -6.07
N GLY A 69 18.12 13.64 -7.41
CA GLY A 69 19.28 13.77 -8.28
C GLY A 69 20.08 15.06 -8.09
N GLU A 70 19.38 16.16 -7.81
CA GLU A 70 19.96 17.47 -7.54
C GLU A 70 20.43 17.65 -6.08
N LYS A 71 20.40 16.58 -5.27
CA LYS A 71 20.76 16.59 -3.83
C LYS A 71 19.95 17.57 -2.99
N ARG A 72 18.75 17.95 -3.45
CA ARG A 72 17.79 18.78 -2.72
C ARG A 72 16.77 17.95 -1.93
N PHE A 73 16.83 16.63 -2.01
CA PHE A 73 15.89 15.72 -1.32
C PHE A 73 16.17 15.62 0.18
N GLY A 74 15.16 15.93 1.00
CA GLY A 74 15.22 15.80 2.45
C GLY A 74 14.38 14.61 2.92
N TYR A 75 15.02 13.51 3.31
CA TYR A 75 14.34 12.27 3.70
C TYR A 75 13.39 12.44 4.90
N LYS A 76 13.81 13.18 5.93
CA LYS A 76 12.97 13.44 7.11
C LYS A 76 11.67 14.17 6.76
N GLY A 77 11.77 15.22 5.93
CA GLY A 77 10.60 15.99 5.48
C GLY A 77 9.69 15.17 4.57
N PHE A 78 10.28 14.33 3.72
CA PHE A 78 9.55 13.36 2.92
C PHE A 78 8.73 12.39 3.80
N LEU A 79 9.36 11.72 4.77
CA LEU A 79 8.67 10.78 5.65
C LEU A 79 7.59 11.49 6.48
N TRP A 80 7.86 12.69 6.98
CA TRP A 80 6.87 13.46 7.75
C TRP A 80 5.61 13.78 6.93
N ALA A 81 5.78 14.21 5.68
CA ALA A 81 4.63 14.48 4.80
C ALA A 81 3.80 13.22 4.52
N ARG A 82 4.44 12.05 4.49
CA ARG A 82 3.78 10.77 4.24
C ARG A 82 3.05 10.25 5.46
N ILE A 83 3.71 10.23 6.62
CA ILE A 83 3.09 9.78 7.87
C ILE A 83 1.92 10.69 8.27
N ALA A 84 2.05 12.01 8.11
CA ALA A 84 0.97 12.97 8.37
C ALA A 84 -0.26 12.75 7.47
N ARG A 85 -0.08 12.15 6.30
CA ARG A 85 -1.16 11.84 5.37
C ARG A 85 -1.88 10.53 5.72
N VAL A 86 -1.15 9.48 6.06
CA VAL A 86 -1.71 8.11 6.19
C VAL A 86 -2.01 7.71 7.64
N TYR A 87 -1.17 8.13 8.58
CA TYR A 87 -1.22 7.66 9.96
C TYR A 87 -2.45 8.13 10.74
N PRO A 88 -2.94 9.38 10.59
CA PRO A 88 -4.16 9.81 11.29
C PRO A 88 -5.39 8.97 10.91
N LEU A 89 -5.55 8.68 9.62
CA LEU A 89 -6.65 7.85 9.12
C LEU A 89 -6.49 6.39 9.58
N HIS A 90 -5.26 5.88 9.59
CA HIS A 90 -4.98 4.54 10.11
C HIS A 90 -5.37 4.41 11.59
N LEU A 91 -4.93 5.33 12.45
CA LEU A 91 -5.30 5.32 13.86
C LEU A 91 -6.82 5.43 14.04
N PHE A 92 -7.47 6.35 13.32
CA PHE A 92 -8.91 6.52 13.39
C PHE A 92 -9.66 5.22 13.07
N THR A 93 -9.29 4.55 11.97
CA THR A 93 -9.93 3.30 11.55
C THR A 93 -9.57 2.13 12.45
N LEU A 94 -8.32 2.05 12.94
CA LEU A 94 -7.87 1.03 13.90
C LEU A 94 -8.66 1.12 15.22
N PHE A 95 -8.77 2.31 15.81
CA PHE A 95 -9.55 2.51 17.02
C PHE A 95 -11.05 2.36 16.79
N GLY A 96 -11.54 2.71 15.59
CA GLY A 96 -12.91 2.43 15.18
C GLY A 96 -13.24 0.94 15.18
N VAL A 97 -12.38 0.11 14.58
CA VAL A 97 -12.55 -1.36 14.60
C VAL A 97 -12.43 -1.92 16.02
N MET A 98 -11.50 -1.39 16.83
CA MET A 98 -11.38 -1.77 18.24
C MET A 98 -12.67 -1.47 19.02
N ALA A 99 -13.23 -0.27 18.86
CA ALA A 99 -14.47 0.12 19.52
C ALA A 99 -15.66 -0.76 19.08
N LEU A 100 -15.78 -1.03 17.77
CA LEU A 100 -16.80 -1.93 17.23
C LEU A 100 -16.65 -3.36 17.77
N GLY A 101 -15.42 -3.87 17.85
CA GLY A 101 -15.13 -5.20 18.40
C GLY A 101 -15.50 -5.32 19.88
N LEU A 102 -15.16 -4.31 20.68
CA LEU A 102 -15.56 -4.26 22.10
C LEU A 102 -17.08 -4.19 22.26
N ALA A 103 -17.76 -3.36 21.45
CA ALA A 103 -19.22 -3.25 21.47
C ALA A 103 -19.92 -4.55 21.08
N ALA A 104 -19.45 -5.22 20.02
CA ALA A 104 -19.98 -6.52 19.59
C ALA A 104 -19.76 -7.61 20.66
N THR A 105 -18.59 -7.62 21.32
CA THR A 105 -18.32 -8.54 22.44
C THR A 105 -19.27 -8.28 23.62
N ALA A 106 -19.48 -7.01 23.98
CA ALA A 106 -20.41 -6.62 25.04
C ALA A 106 -21.88 -6.97 24.70
N ALA A 107 -22.24 -6.97 23.41
CA ALA A 107 -23.54 -7.40 22.92
C ALA A 107 -23.70 -8.94 22.83
N GLY A 108 -22.68 -9.72 23.21
CA GLY A 108 -22.70 -11.18 23.15
C GLY A 108 -22.54 -11.76 21.74
N MET A 109 -22.09 -10.96 20.77
CA MET A 109 -21.81 -11.44 19.42
C MET A 109 -20.49 -12.21 19.37
N ALA A 110 -20.48 -13.33 18.66
CA ALA A 110 -19.24 -14.07 18.41
C ALA A 110 -18.34 -13.28 17.45
N ILE A 111 -17.10 -13.02 17.88
CA ILE A 111 -16.05 -12.39 17.07
C ILE A 111 -14.91 -13.39 16.96
N ASP A 112 -14.35 -13.50 15.77
CA ASP A 112 -13.13 -14.29 15.57
C ASP A 112 -12.00 -13.74 16.46
N ALA A 113 -11.39 -14.62 17.25
CA ALA A 113 -10.34 -14.25 18.20
C ALA A 113 -9.11 -13.63 17.52
N GLY A 114 -8.85 -13.96 16.24
CA GLY A 114 -7.76 -13.37 15.47
C GLY A 114 -7.97 -11.89 15.14
N ILE A 115 -9.22 -11.42 15.10
CA ILE A 115 -9.56 -10.02 14.77
C ILE A 115 -9.11 -9.08 15.89
N LEU A 116 -9.26 -9.46 17.16
CA LEU A 116 -8.89 -8.63 18.33
C LEU A 116 -7.62 -9.14 19.02
N SER A 117 -6.73 -9.75 18.26
CA SER A 117 -5.49 -10.32 18.76
C SER A 117 -4.53 -9.22 19.24
N TRP A 118 -4.26 -9.19 20.54
CA TRP A 118 -3.31 -8.24 21.14
C TRP A 118 -1.89 -8.40 20.61
N LYS A 119 -1.52 -9.60 20.14
CA LYS A 119 -0.21 -9.87 19.52
C LYS A 119 -0.01 -9.04 18.24
N THR A 120 -1.08 -8.77 17.50
CA THR A 120 -1.02 -8.04 16.24
C THR A 120 -1.22 -6.54 16.40
N LEU A 121 -1.57 -6.06 17.61
CA LEU A 121 -1.82 -4.64 17.85
C LEU A 121 -0.56 -3.79 17.66
N LEU A 122 0.58 -4.22 18.21
CA LEU A 122 1.82 -3.47 18.07
C LEU A 122 2.30 -3.39 16.60
N PRO A 123 2.32 -4.49 15.83
CA PRO A 123 2.54 -4.44 14.39
C PRO A 123 1.58 -3.50 13.64
N ASN A 124 0.30 -3.46 14.03
CA ASN A 124 -0.69 -2.55 13.44
C ASN A 124 -0.38 -1.09 13.78
N LEU A 125 -0.07 -0.76 15.05
CA LEU A 125 0.29 0.60 15.47
C LEU A 125 1.55 1.11 14.76
N LEU A 126 2.51 0.22 14.50
CA LEU A 126 3.74 0.58 13.78
C LEU A 126 3.59 0.52 12.25
N MET A 127 2.41 0.14 11.73
CA MET A 127 2.15 -0.10 10.31
C MET A 127 3.12 -1.12 9.66
N VAL A 128 3.52 -2.13 10.41
CA VAL A 128 4.43 -3.21 9.94
C VAL A 128 3.76 -4.58 9.91
N HIS A 129 2.43 -4.63 10.10
CA HIS A 129 1.67 -5.88 10.13
C HIS A 129 1.67 -6.63 8.79
N ALA A 130 1.84 -5.94 7.65
CA ALA A 130 1.98 -6.59 6.35
C ALA A 130 3.41 -7.08 6.04
N TRP A 131 4.38 -6.86 6.93
CA TRP A 131 5.79 -7.20 6.69
C TRP A 131 6.15 -8.60 7.22
N GLY A 132 5.16 -9.37 7.68
CA GLY A 132 5.33 -10.68 8.30
C GLY A 132 5.36 -10.67 9.84
N PHE A 133 5.26 -9.51 10.49
CA PHE A 133 5.33 -9.41 11.95
C PHE A 133 4.00 -9.70 12.69
N ALA A 134 2.86 -9.70 11.99
CA ALA A 134 1.55 -9.89 12.63
C ALA A 134 1.09 -11.35 12.69
N GLY A 135 1.62 -12.28 11.88
CA GLY A 135 1.22 -13.70 11.85
C GLY A 135 -0.22 -13.96 11.38
N GLU A 136 -1.14 -13.02 11.56
CA GLU A 136 -2.55 -13.03 11.17
C GLU A 136 -3.03 -11.60 10.86
N ALA A 137 -4.10 -11.49 10.08
CA ALA A 137 -4.68 -10.21 9.69
C ALA A 137 -5.66 -9.69 10.78
N GLY A 138 -5.11 -9.23 11.89
CA GLY A 138 -5.88 -8.65 13.00
C GLY A 138 -6.30 -7.20 12.76
N TRP A 139 -7.29 -6.76 13.53
CA TRP A 139 -7.84 -5.41 13.59
C TRP A 139 -8.40 -4.92 12.25
N ASN A 140 -7.80 -3.88 11.66
CA ASN A 140 -8.23 -3.31 10.40
C ASN A 140 -7.65 -4.11 9.22
N HIS A 141 -8.31 -5.21 8.84
CA HIS A 141 -7.84 -6.09 7.76
C HIS A 141 -7.46 -5.34 6.46
N PRO A 142 -8.28 -4.42 5.91
CA PRO A 142 -7.91 -3.62 4.73
C PRO A 142 -6.65 -2.76 4.85
N SER A 143 -6.16 -2.49 6.07
CA SER A 143 -4.97 -1.65 6.30
C SER A 143 -3.63 -2.29 5.91
N TRP A 144 -3.62 -3.56 5.48
CA TRP A 144 -2.38 -4.19 5.00
C TRP A 144 -1.73 -3.37 3.86
N SER A 145 -2.54 -2.73 3.02
CA SER A 145 -2.06 -1.96 1.87
C SER A 145 -1.27 -0.70 2.27
N ILE A 146 -1.70 -0.01 3.33
CA ILE A 146 -0.96 1.15 3.86
C ILE A 146 0.30 0.73 4.62
N SER A 147 0.33 -0.48 5.21
CA SER A 147 1.55 -1.06 5.78
C SER A 147 2.58 -1.37 4.70
N ALA A 148 2.15 -1.92 3.57
CA ALA A 148 3.03 -2.10 2.40
C ALA A 148 3.49 -0.74 1.81
N GLU A 149 2.61 0.26 1.77
CA GLU A 149 2.96 1.61 1.32
C GLU A 149 4.01 2.26 2.24
N TRP A 150 3.91 2.04 3.55
CA TRP A 150 4.89 2.50 4.52
C TRP A 150 6.29 1.92 4.26
N PHE A 151 6.38 0.63 3.93
CA PHE A 151 7.64 0.00 3.50
C PHE A 151 8.22 0.67 2.24
N ALA A 152 7.37 0.94 1.25
CA ALA A 152 7.78 1.61 0.02
C ALA A 152 8.32 3.03 0.29
N TYR A 153 7.73 3.77 1.23
CA TYR A 153 8.23 5.08 1.63
C TYR A 153 9.59 5.01 2.32
N LEU A 154 9.78 4.05 3.22
CA LEU A 154 11.06 3.88 3.92
C LEU A 154 12.19 3.50 2.95
N THR A 155 11.90 2.64 1.99
CA THR A 155 12.86 2.14 0.99
C THR A 155 13.01 3.06 -0.23
N PHE A 156 12.16 4.08 -0.37
CA PHE A 156 12.16 5.01 -1.50
C PHE A 156 13.54 5.56 -1.89
N PRO A 157 14.43 5.99 -0.96
CA PRO A 157 15.74 6.52 -1.35
C PRO A 157 16.61 5.52 -2.11
N VAL A 158 16.50 4.22 -1.81
CA VAL A 158 17.26 3.16 -2.49
C VAL A 158 16.76 3.01 -3.92
N PHE A 159 15.43 2.95 -4.11
CA PHE A 159 14.82 2.88 -5.43
C PHE A 159 15.03 4.17 -6.23
N ALA A 160 14.97 5.34 -5.59
CA ALA A 160 15.27 6.62 -6.22
C ALA A 160 16.72 6.71 -6.69
N ALA A 161 17.68 6.20 -5.92
CA ALA A 161 19.09 6.13 -6.34
C ALA A 161 19.27 5.24 -7.58
N ALA A 162 18.65 4.05 -7.59
CA ALA A 162 18.68 3.15 -8.74
C ALA A 162 18.01 3.80 -9.97
N ALA A 163 16.82 4.36 -9.80
CA ALA A 163 16.08 5.05 -10.87
C ALA A 163 16.86 6.25 -11.42
N TRP A 164 17.49 7.06 -10.56
CA TRP A 164 18.30 8.20 -10.99
C TRP A 164 19.51 7.77 -11.81
N LYS A 165 20.19 6.70 -11.40
CA LYS A 165 21.34 6.13 -12.12
C LYS A 165 20.94 5.57 -13.48
N LEU A 166 19.76 4.97 -13.58
CA LEU A 166 19.26 4.30 -14.78
C LEU A 166 18.36 5.19 -15.67
N ARG A 167 18.15 6.45 -15.32
CA ARG A 167 17.21 7.36 -16.02
C ARG A 167 17.46 7.52 -17.53
N ASN A 168 18.71 7.41 -17.96
CA ASN A 168 19.10 7.51 -19.38
C ASN A 168 19.17 6.14 -20.08
N ARG A 169 18.79 5.05 -19.40
CA ARG A 169 18.92 3.67 -19.87
C ARG A 169 17.62 2.90 -19.61
N PRO A 170 16.49 3.29 -20.25
CA PRO A 170 15.17 2.76 -19.92
C PRO A 170 15.07 1.23 -20.08
N TRP A 171 15.64 0.67 -21.14
CA TRP A 171 15.63 -0.79 -21.36
C TRP A 171 16.35 -1.56 -20.25
N LEU A 172 17.48 -1.04 -19.77
CA LEU A 172 18.20 -1.63 -18.64
C LEU A 172 17.43 -1.48 -17.33
N ALA A 173 16.74 -0.35 -17.14
CA ALA A 173 15.87 -0.15 -15.98
C ALA A 173 14.71 -1.17 -15.96
N THR A 174 14.03 -1.36 -17.10
CA THR A 174 12.95 -2.33 -17.25
C THR A 174 13.46 -3.76 -17.05
N GLY A 175 14.59 -4.12 -17.67
CA GLY A 175 15.20 -5.44 -17.48
C GLY A 175 15.61 -5.71 -16.04
N ALA A 176 16.20 -4.72 -15.36
CA ALA A 176 16.57 -4.83 -13.94
C ALA A 176 15.34 -4.97 -13.04
N ALA A 177 14.26 -4.22 -13.31
CA ALA A 177 13.01 -4.34 -12.56
C ALA A 177 12.36 -5.72 -12.76
N ALA A 178 12.31 -6.23 -13.99
CA ALA A 178 11.79 -7.56 -14.28
C ALA A 178 12.61 -8.66 -13.59
N LEU A 179 13.94 -8.57 -13.64
CA LEU A 179 14.82 -9.51 -12.96
C LEU A 179 14.65 -9.46 -11.43
N PHE A 180 14.52 -8.26 -10.87
CA PHE A 180 14.27 -8.08 -9.43
C PHE A 180 12.95 -8.71 -9.00
N LEU A 181 11.88 -8.51 -9.76
CA LEU A 181 10.58 -9.15 -9.49
C LEU A 181 10.65 -10.67 -9.60
N ALA A 182 11.33 -11.21 -10.61
CA ALA A 182 11.53 -12.65 -10.77
C ALA A 182 12.34 -13.25 -9.61
N ALA A 183 13.41 -12.56 -9.17
CA ALA A 183 14.22 -12.99 -8.04
C ALA A 183 13.42 -12.97 -6.73
N LEU A 184 12.59 -11.94 -6.50
CA LEU A 184 11.69 -11.88 -5.36
C LEU A 184 10.69 -13.03 -5.38
N TYR A 185 10.06 -13.32 -6.52
CA TYR A 185 9.11 -14.41 -6.65
C TYR A 185 9.72 -15.76 -6.24
N VAL A 186 10.89 -16.10 -6.83
CA VAL A 186 11.61 -17.35 -6.50
C VAL A 186 12.07 -17.37 -5.04
N GLY A 187 12.46 -16.22 -4.48
CA GLY A 187 12.84 -16.12 -3.08
C GLY A 187 11.66 -16.36 -2.13
N PHE A 188 10.51 -15.74 -2.40
CA PHE A 188 9.31 -15.88 -1.60
C PHE A 188 8.71 -17.28 -1.67
N GLU A 189 8.71 -17.91 -2.84
CA GLU A 189 8.20 -19.28 -3.01
C GLU A 189 8.94 -20.30 -2.13
N ARG A 190 10.20 -20.02 -1.76
CA ARG A 190 10.99 -20.90 -0.88
C ARG A 190 10.73 -20.69 0.61
N VAL A 191 10.11 -19.57 0.98
CA VAL A 191 9.92 -19.13 2.37
C VAL A 191 8.45 -19.20 2.78
N ALA A 192 7.53 -19.08 1.82
CA ALA A 192 6.08 -19.23 1.99
C ALA A 192 5.68 -20.71 2.06
#